data_AF-A0A946THK6-F1
#
_entry.id   AF-A0A946THK6-F1
#
_cell.length_a   1.000
_cell.length_b   1.000
_cell.length_c   1.000
_cell.angle_alpha   90.00
_cell.angle_beta   90.00
_cell.angle_gamma   90.00
#
_symmetry.space_group_name_H-M   'P 1'
#
loop_
_entity.id
_entity.type
_entity.pdbx_description
1 polymer ?
#
loop_
_entity_poly.entity_id
_entity_poly.type
_entity_poly.pdbx_seq_one_letter_code
_entity_poly.pdbx_strand_id
1 'polypeptide(L)'
;MSDEINNAVEKKKSELSQKKLGIVTVVAIGMLIFMFIFLFNASNSSVDRLYFEYNGIKFNPSKTGVGFDMQFFVNDASYPTLMTVRNDPRELEDISIDVDYVMDVVSGKNVVYITEDPLDDLRGPTLVAAREIAIPLSLLYGAEVNKTLTKTSEELDVPIEEQFVRTCEDSDDTTLVIWQRLGD
;
A
#
# COMPACT_ATOMS: atom_id res chain seq x y z
N MET A 1 62.76 53.59 -16.03
CA MET A 1 62.33 52.62 -17.08
C MET A 1 61.81 51.30 -16.49
N SER A 2 62.45 50.73 -15.45
CA SER A 2 61.95 49.50 -14.79
C SER A 2 60.60 49.69 -14.06
N ASP A 3 60.39 50.83 -13.38
CA ASP A 3 59.20 51.04 -12.54
C ASP A 3 57.93 51.35 -13.34
N GLU A 4 58.05 51.99 -14.51
CA GLU A 4 56.91 52.22 -15.40
C GLU A 4 56.41 50.92 -16.05
N ILE A 5 57.33 50.00 -16.37
CA ILE A 5 56.99 48.68 -16.89
C ILE A 5 56.30 47.84 -15.81
N ASN A 6 56.80 47.89 -14.57
CA ASN A 6 56.20 47.17 -13.44
C ASN A 6 54.79 47.70 -13.12
N ASN A 7 54.58 49.02 -13.10
CA ASN A 7 53.26 49.61 -12.90
C ASN A 7 52.28 49.29 -14.04
N ALA A 8 52.75 49.24 -15.30
CA ALA A 8 51.91 48.85 -16.43
C ALA A 8 51.51 47.37 -16.38
N VAL A 9 52.40 46.49 -15.91
CA VAL A 9 52.13 45.06 -15.72
C VAL A 9 51.13 44.83 -14.58
N GLU A 10 51.28 45.52 -13.45
CA GLU A 10 50.33 45.42 -12.32
C GLU A 10 48.94 45.92 -12.69
N LYS A 11 48.85 47.05 -13.41
CA LYS A 11 47.56 47.59 -13.89
C LYS A 11 46.86 46.62 -14.84
N LYS A 12 47.59 46.02 -15.77
CA LYS A 12 47.04 45.04 -16.73
C LYS A 12 46.60 43.75 -16.03
N LYS A 13 47.31 43.33 -14.98
CA LYS A 13 46.95 42.17 -14.14
C LYS A 13 45.70 42.44 -13.30
N SER A 14 45.56 43.65 -12.76
CA SER A 14 44.35 44.12 -12.05
C SER A 14 43.12 44.16 -12.96
N GLU A 15 43.24 44.72 -14.16
CA GLU A 15 42.15 44.76 -15.15
C GLU A 15 41.73 43.35 -15.60
N LEU A 16 42.69 42.44 -15.79
CA LEU A 16 42.40 41.03 -16.11
C LEU A 16 41.70 40.33 -14.94
N SER A 17 42.09 40.63 -13.70
CA SER A 17 41.47 40.11 -12.48
C SER A 17 40.03 40.58 -12.32
N GLN A 18 39.76 41.87 -12.58
CA GLN A 18 38.40 42.42 -12.54
C GLN A 18 37.51 41.84 -13.64
N LYS A 19 38.03 41.65 -14.86
CA LYS A 19 37.28 40.97 -15.94
C LYS A 19 36.95 39.52 -15.60
N LYS A 20 37.90 38.77 -15.02
CA LYS A 20 37.65 37.40 -14.54
C LYS A 20 36.62 37.36 -13.41
N LEU A 21 36.70 38.29 -12.46
CA LEU A 21 35.71 38.41 -11.39
C LEU A 21 34.31 38.70 -11.96
N GLY A 22 34.19 39.61 -12.92
CA GLY A 22 32.92 39.92 -13.58
C GLY A 22 32.31 38.71 -14.31
N ILE A 23 33.13 37.93 -15.03
CA ILE A 23 32.67 36.70 -15.70
C ILE A 23 32.19 35.66 -14.68
N VAL A 24 32.94 35.46 -13.58
CA VAL A 24 32.55 34.53 -12.51
C VAL A 24 31.23 34.95 -11.87
N THR A 25 31.01 36.24 -11.64
CA THR A 25 29.75 36.75 -11.08
C THR A 25 28.57 36.50 -12.02
N VAL A 26 28.73 36.73 -13.32
CA VAL A 26 27.67 36.47 -14.32
C VAL A 26 27.31 34.99 -14.39
N VAL A 27 28.32 34.10 -14.37
CA VAL A 27 28.10 32.65 -14.37
C VAL A 27 27.39 32.20 -13.10
N ALA A 28 27.78 32.74 -11.94
CA ALA A 28 27.14 32.41 -10.66
C ALA A 28 25.66 32.84 -10.62
N ILE A 29 25.35 34.04 -11.11
CA ILE A 29 23.96 34.53 -11.24
C ILE A 29 23.17 33.64 -12.21
N GLY A 30 23.77 33.26 -13.34
CA GLY A 30 23.14 32.36 -14.31
C GLY A 30 22.81 30.98 -13.73
N MET A 31 23.71 30.40 -12.94
CA MET A 31 23.46 29.15 -12.23
C MET A 31 22.32 29.28 -11.22
N LEU A 32 22.25 30.38 -10.47
CA LEU A 32 21.17 30.61 -9.51
C LEU A 32 19.80 30.72 -10.20
N ILE A 33 19.72 31.43 -11.33
CA ILE A 33 18.49 31.54 -12.14
C ILE A 33 18.09 30.16 -12.67
N PHE A 34 19.04 29.40 -13.22
CA PHE A 34 18.76 28.05 -13.72
C PHE A 34 18.28 27.12 -12.60
N MET A 35 18.93 27.15 -11.44
CA MET A 35 18.54 26.37 -10.27
C MET A 35 17.14 26.76 -9.78
N PHE A 36 16.81 28.04 -9.77
CA PHE A 36 15.46 28.51 -9.41
C PHE A 36 14.40 28.00 -10.40
N ILE A 37 14.64 28.10 -11.70
CA ILE A 37 13.74 27.58 -12.74
C ILE A 37 13.57 26.06 -12.60
N PHE A 38 14.67 25.34 -12.36
CA PHE A 38 14.65 23.89 -12.18
C PHE A 38 13.85 23.50 -10.94
N LEU A 39 14.08 24.14 -9.79
CA LEU A 39 13.33 23.87 -8.56
C LEU A 39 11.86 24.24 -8.68
N PHE A 40 11.54 25.37 -9.33
CA PHE A 40 10.17 25.78 -9.58
C PHE A 40 9.42 24.74 -10.43
N ASN A 41 10.03 24.29 -11.53
CA ASN A 41 9.46 23.24 -12.37
C ASN A 41 9.41 21.87 -11.69
N ALA A 42 10.41 21.51 -10.88
CA ALA A 42 10.38 20.28 -10.09
C ALA A 42 9.30 20.30 -9.00
N SER A 43 9.03 21.47 -8.40
CA SER A 43 7.94 21.64 -7.42
C SER A 43 6.56 21.61 -8.07
N ASN A 44 6.44 22.11 -9.30
CA ASN A 44 5.23 22.07 -10.11
C ASN A 44 5.09 20.80 -10.94
N SER A 45 6.08 19.92 -10.91
CA SER A 45 5.93 18.54 -11.34
C SER A 45 5.08 17.87 -10.27
N SER A 46 3.77 18.10 -10.34
CA SER A 46 2.82 17.21 -9.73
C SER A 46 3.18 15.84 -10.28
N VAL A 47 3.79 15.01 -9.43
CA VAL A 47 3.62 13.57 -9.58
C VAL A 47 2.11 13.44 -9.66
N ASP A 48 1.59 13.09 -10.84
CA ASP A 48 0.19 12.69 -10.97
C ASP A 48 0.04 11.52 -10.02
N ARG A 49 -0.34 11.84 -8.79
CA ARG A 49 -0.87 10.89 -7.86
C ARG A 49 -2.10 10.42 -8.61
N LEU A 50 -2.03 9.21 -9.13
CA LEU A 50 -3.20 8.45 -9.53
C LEU A 50 -4.09 8.41 -8.29
N TYR A 51 -4.92 9.43 -8.13
CA TYR A 51 -6.01 9.46 -7.19
C TYR A 51 -7.02 8.49 -7.78
N PHE A 52 -6.85 7.22 -7.44
CA PHE A 52 -7.93 6.28 -7.59
C PHE A 52 -8.98 6.67 -6.54
N GLU A 53 -9.97 7.45 -6.96
CA GLU A 53 -11.12 7.75 -6.12
C GLU A 53 -12.04 6.52 -6.12
N TYR A 54 -11.79 5.64 -5.15
CA TYR A 54 -12.58 4.42 -4.96
C TYR A 54 -13.95 4.77 -4.36
N ASN A 55 -14.95 4.95 -5.22
CA ASN A 55 -16.34 5.21 -4.84
C ASN A 55 -17.14 3.92 -4.56
N GLY A 56 -16.45 2.86 -4.12
CA GLY A 56 -17.02 1.52 -4.01
C GLY A 56 -17.29 0.88 -5.38
N ILE A 57 -17.70 -0.40 -5.36
CA ILE A 57 -18.11 -1.12 -6.57
C ILE A 57 -19.63 -1.01 -6.70
N LYS A 58 -20.13 -0.39 -7.78
CA LYS A 58 -21.57 -0.35 -8.08
C LYS A 58 -21.96 -1.57 -8.89
N PHE A 59 -22.76 -2.44 -8.28
CA PHE A 59 -23.37 -3.60 -8.95
C PHE A 59 -24.79 -3.25 -9.38
N ASN A 60 -25.07 -3.38 -10.67
CA ASN A 60 -26.43 -3.28 -11.21
C ASN A 60 -26.81 -4.63 -11.80
N PRO A 61 -28.07 -5.09 -11.68
CA PRO A 61 -28.52 -6.28 -12.41
C PRO A 61 -28.20 -6.14 -13.90
N SER A 62 -27.64 -7.19 -14.50
CA SER A 62 -27.19 -7.11 -15.89
C SER A 62 -28.36 -6.90 -16.82
N LYS A 63 -28.21 -5.99 -17.79
CA LYS A 63 -29.23 -5.77 -18.83
C LYS A 63 -29.45 -6.99 -19.72
N THR A 64 -28.51 -7.94 -19.72
CA THR A 64 -28.59 -9.20 -20.46
C THR A 64 -29.40 -10.28 -19.72
N GLY A 65 -29.82 -10.01 -18.49
CA GLY A 65 -30.64 -10.92 -17.67
C GLY A 65 -29.84 -11.97 -16.90
N VAL A 66 -28.51 -11.98 -16.99
CA VAL A 66 -27.65 -12.91 -16.25
C VAL A 66 -26.58 -12.15 -15.47
N GLY A 67 -26.64 -12.24 -14.14
CA GLY A 67 -25.63 -11.67 -13.24
C GLY A 67 -25.76 -10.17 -13.00
N PHE A 68 -24.65 -9.55 -12.59
CA PHE A 68 -24.53 -8.15 -12.20
C PHE A 68 -23.41 -7.47 -12.98
N ASP A 69 -23.70 -6.30 -13.54
CA ASP A 69 -22.73 -5.46 -14.24
C ASP A 69 -22.02 -4.54 -13.23
N MET A 70 -20.70 -4.68 -13.15
CA MET A 70 -19.77 -3.81 -12.46
C MET A 70 -19.22 -2.76 -13.44
N GLN A 71 -19.20 -1.50 -13.02
CA GLN A 71 -18.67 -0.38 -13.81
C GLN A 71 -17.43 0.20 -13.14
N PHE A 72 -16.32 0.33 -13.86
CA PHE A 72 -15.12 1.01 -13.39
C PHE A 72 -14.47 1.83 -14.51
N PHE A 73 -13.83 2.93 -14.13
CA PHE A 73 -13.11 3.81 -15.06
C PHE A 73 -11.61 3.50 -14.98
N VAL A 74 -10.98 3.33 -16.14
CA VAL A 74 -9.52 3.13 -16.24
C VAL A 74 -8.90 4.47 -16.65
N ASN A 75 -8.16 5.09 -15.73
CA ASN A 75 -7.62 6.45 -15.91
C ASN A 75 -8.73 7.47 -16.24
N ASP A 76 -8.44 8.44 -17.11
CA ASP A 76 -9.38 9.47 -17.57
C ASP A 76 -10.29 9.01 -18.71
N ALA A 77 -10.59 7.70 -18.78
CA ALA A 77 -11.49 7.18 -19.80
C ALA A 77 -12.87 7.84 -19.66
N SER A 78 -13.37 8.41 -20.76
CA SER A 78 -14.71 9.00 -20.82
C SER A 78 -15.83 7.97 -20.79
N TYR A 79 -15.51 6.69 -20.90
CA TYR A 79 -16.45 5.58 -20.90
C TYR A 79 -16.04 4.53 -19.85
N PRO A 80 -17.00 4.02 -19.06
CA PRO A 80 -16.71 2.99 -18.07
C PRO A 80 -16.43 1.64 -18.77
N THR A 81 -15.48 0.89 -18.22
CA THR A 81 -15.34 -0.54 -18.52
C THR A 81 -16.41 -1.31 -17.76
N LEU A 82 -17.06 -2.25 -18.45
CA LEU A 82 -18.10 -3.10 -17.90
C LEU A 82 -17.56 -4.53 -17.70
N MET A 83 -17.72 -5.06 -16.49
CA MET A 83 -17.47 -6.47 -16.17
C MET A 83 -18.74 -7.08 -15.58
N THR A 84 -19.20 -8.20 -16.13
CA THR A 84 -20.38 -8.91 -15.61
C THR A 84 -19.95 -10.06 -14.72
N VAL A 85 -20.41 -10.06 -13.47
CA VAL A 85 -20.25 -11.17 -12.51
C VAL A 85 -21.53 -11.99 -12.44
N ARG A 86 -21.45 -13.31 -12.27
CA ARG A 86 -22.64 -14.19 -12.31
C ARG A 86 -23.52 -14.13 -11.08
N ASN A 87 -22.92 -13.90 -9.91
CA ASN A 87 -23.60 -13.92 -8.61
C ASN A 87 -23.65 -12.50 -8.04
N ASP A 88 -24.62 -12.23 -7.16
CA ASP A 88 -24.67 -10.97 -6.43
C ASP A 88 -23.51 -10.96 -5.43
N PRO A 89 -22.57 -10.02 -5.52
CA PRO A 89 -21.48 -9.97 -4.56
C PRO A 89 -21.94 -9.65 -3.14
N ARG A 90 -23.16 -9.12 -2.94
CA ARG A 90 -23.78 -8.98 -1.61
C ARG A 90 -24.13 -10.32 -0.98
N GLU A 91 -24.31 -11.38 -1.77
CA GLU A 91 -24.47 -12.74 -1.23
C GLU A 91 -23.20 -13.24 -0.54
N LEU A 92 -22.04 -12.65 -0.84
CA LEU A 92 -20.78 -12.93 -0.12
C LEU A 92 -20.64 -12.11 1.18
N GLU A 93 -21.48 -11.09 1.38
CA GLU A 93 -21.49 -10.23 2.56
C GLU A 93 -22.59 -10.62 3.57
N ASP A 94 -23.59 -11.41 3.16
CA ASP A 94 -24.69 -11.88 4.02
C ASP A 94 -24.29 -13.15 4.80
N ILE A 95 -23.24 -13.03 5.60
CA ILE A 95 -22.89 -14.04 6.60
C ILE A 95 -23.58 -13.64 7.89
N SER A 96 -24.58 -14.40 8.33
CA SER A 96 -25.23 -14.15 9.63
C SER A 96 -24.22 -14.42 10.75
N ILE A 97 -23.72 -13.35 11.37
CA ILE A 97 -22.85 -13.44 12.54
C ILE A 97 -23.73 -13.25 13.77
N ASP A 98 -23.71 -14.22 14.67
CA ASP A 98 -24.27 -14.05 16.02
C ASP A 98 -23.33 -13.12 16.80
N VAL A 99 -23.70 -11.83 16.82
CA VAL A 99 -22.89 -10.77 17.41
C VAL A 99 -22.71 -10.99 18.91
N ASP A 100 -23.73 -11.48 19.61
CA ASP A 100 -23.67 -11.70 21.05
C ASP A 100 -22.72 -12.84 21.39
N TYR A 101 -22.73 -13.91 20.60
CA TYR A 101 -21.77 -15.01 20.72
C TYR A 101 -20.33 -14.56 20.43
N VAL A 102 -20.12 -13.79 19.36
CA VAL A 102 -18.77 -13.26 19.03
C VAL A 102 -18.27 -12.30 20.12
N MET A 103 -19.15 -11.46 20.66
CA MET A 103 -18.83 -10.57 21.77
C MET A 103 -18.39 -11.35 23.00
N ASP A 104 -19.08 -12.42 23.37
CA ASP A 104 -18.73 -13.22 24.56
C ASP A 104 -17.38 -13.92 24.39
N VAL A 105 -17.10 -14.46 23.19
CA VAL A 105 -15.86 -15.18 22.90
C VAL A 105 -14.65 -14.25 22.75
N VAL A 106 -14.84 -13.06 22.17
CA VAL A 106 -13.74 -12.12 21.88
C VAL A 106 -13.53 -11.11 23.00
N SER A 107 -14.56 -10.76 23.78
CA SER A 107 -14.42 -9.79 24.88
C SER A 107 -13.54 -10.38 25.98
N GLY A 108 -12.39 -9.75 26.22
CA GLY A 108 -11.38 -10.24 27.16
C GLY A 108 -10.16 -10.88 26.50
N LYS A 109 -10.19 -11.11 25.17
CA LYS A 109 -9.02 -11.54 24.41
C LYS A 109 -8.18 -10.33 24.03
N ASN A 110 -6.88 -10.40 24.32
CA ASN A 110 -5.92 -9.36 23.98
C ASN A 110 -5.25 -9.62 22.63
N VAL A 111 -5.04 -10.90 22.31
CA VAL A 111 -4.37 -11.32 21.08
C VAL A 111 -5.25 -12.32 20.34
N VAL A 112 -5.42 -12.13 19.03
CA VAL A 112 -6.11 -13.07 18.16
C VAL A 112 -5.13 -13.57 17.11
N TYR A 113 -4.96 -14.88 17.00
CA TYR A 113 -4.23 -15.52 15.92
C TYR A 113 -5.22 -16.05 14.88
N ILE A 114 -5.02 -15.68 13.62
CA ILE A 114 -5.72 -16.30 12.49
C ILE A 114 -4.74 -17.26 11.83
N THR A 115 -5.05 -18.56 11.91
CA THR A 115 -4.22 -19.66 11.40
C THR A 115 -5.01 -20.47 10.38
N GLU A 116 -4.36 -20.92 9.31
CA GLU A 116 -4.96 -21.81 8.32
C GLU A 116 -4.51 -23.26 8.57
N ASP A 117 -5.34 -24.27 8.31
CA ASP A 117 -4.89 -25.67 8.35
C ASP A 117 -3.97 -25.94 7.14
N PRO A 118 -2.69 -26.30 7.36
CA PRO A 118 -1.75 -26.52 6.25
C PRO A 118 -2.07 -27.78 5.43
N LEU A 119 -2.92 -28.67 5.94
CA LEU A 119 -3.38 -29.86 5.23
C LEU A 119 -4.63 -29.59 4.39
N ASP A 120 -5.33 -28.50 4.67
CA ASP A 120 -6.48 -28.06 3.89
C ASP A 120 -6.02 -27.10 2.79
N ASP A 121 -6.40 -27.40 1.55
CA ASP A 121 -6.09 -26.56 0.39
C ASP A 121 -7.03 -25.34 0.32
N LEU A 122 -6.91 -24.46 1.33
CA LEU A 122 -7.69 -23.25 1.46
C LEU A 122 -7.25 -22.24 0.39
N ARG A 123 -8.17 -21.90 -0.53
CA ARG A 123 -7.88 -21.02 -1.68
C ARG A 123 -8.77 -19.79 -1.73
N GLY A 124 -8.23 -18.75 -2.38
CA GLY A 124 -8.97 -17.60 -2.90
C GLY A 124 -9.94 -16.97 -1.89
N PRO A 125 -11.26 -17.21 -2.00
CA PRO A 125 -12.26 -16.57 -1.15
C PRO A 125 -12.04 -16.78 0.35
N THR A 126 -11.63 -17.98 0.79
CA THR A 126 -11.49 -18.28 2.22
C THR A 126 -10.32 -17.51 2.85
N LEU A 127 -9.21 -17.39 2.12
CA LEU A 127 -8.04 -16.59 2.53
C LEU A 127 -8.35 -15.09 2.57
N VAL A 128 -9.18 -14.61 1.63
CA VAL A 128 -9.63 -13.22 1.63
C VAL A 128 -10.55 -12.96 2.81
N ALA A 129 -11.55 -13.81 3.05
CA ALA A 129 -12.43 -13.71 4.21
C ALA A 129 -11.65 -13.69 5.53
N ALA A 130 -10.65 -14.58 5.70
CA ALA A 130 -9.73 -14.58 6.83
C ALA A 130 -9.11 -13.20 7.11
N ARG A 131 -8.73 -12.52 6.03
CA ARG A 131 -8.07 -11.21 6.09
C ARG A 131 -9.03 -10.08 6.40
N GLU A 132 -10.25 -10.16 5.88
CA GLU A 132 -11.28 -9.17 6.15
C GLU A 132 -11.78 -9.23 7.60
N ILE A 133 -11.83 -10.41 8.22
CA ILE A 133 -12.26 -10.57 9.64
C ILE A 133 -11.24 -9.95 10.63
N ALA A 134 -9.97 -9.81 10.25
CA ALA A 134 -8.95 -9.21 11.11
C ALA A 134 -9.25 -7.74 11.44
N ILE A 135 -9.82 -6.99 10.49
CA ILE A 135 -10.11 -5.56 10.62
C ILE A 135 -11.17 -5.28 11.71
N PRO A 136 -12.37 -5.88 11.68
CA PRO A 136 -13.37 -5.64 12.72
C PRO A 136 -12.87 -6.15 14.08
N LEU A 137 -12.11 -7.25 14.14
CA LEU A 137 -11.57 -7.75 15.42
C LEU A 137 -10.63 -6.74 16.08
N SER A 138 -9.74 -6.13 15.29
CA SER A 138 -8.82 -5.11 15.81
C SER A 138 -9.54 -3.81 16.16
N LEU A 139 -10.44 -3.32 15.28
CA LEU A 139 -11.08 -2.02 15.44
C LEU A 139 -12.19 -2.00 16.50
N LEU A 140 -13.01 -3.05 16.57
CA LEU A 140 -14.16 -3.10 17.47
C LEU A 140 -13.78 -3.60 18.86
N TYR A 141 -12.77 -4.48 18.96
CA TYR A 141 -12.41 -5.14 20.22
C TYR A 141 -11.02 -4.77 20.74
N GLY A 142 -10.26 -3.95 20.01
CA GLY A 142 -8.93 -3.52 20.42
C GLY A 142 -7.91 -4.66 20.50
N ALA A 143 -8.22 -5.82 19.92
CA ALA A 143 -7.37 -6.98 19.95
C ALA A 143 -6.19 -6.83 18.98
N GLU A 144 -5.02 -7.29 19.40
CA GLU A 144 -3.88 -7.44 18.51
C GLU A 144 -4.11 -8.67 17.62
N VAL A 145 -4.37 -8.46 16.33
CA VAL A 145 -4.62 -9.56 15.40
C VAL A 145 -3.33 -9.93 14.68
N ASN A 146 -2.78 -11.07 15.05
CA ASN A 146 -1.59 -11.65 14.46
C ASN A 146 -1.96 -12.72 13.42
N LYS A 147 -1.30 -12.68 12.28
CA LYS A 147 -1.41 -13.73 11.27
C LYS A 147 -0.25 -14.70 11.42
N THR A 148 -0.55 -15.96 11.64
CA THR A 148 0.44 -17.03 11.63
C THR A 148 0.48 -17.63 10.23
N LEU A 149 1.69 -17.73 9.68
CA LEU A 149 1.91 -18.25 8.33
C LEU A 149 1.74 -19.76 8.32
N THR A 150 0.96 -20.21 7.36
CA THR A 150 0.72 -21.60 7.00
C THR A 150 1.07 -21.69 5.53
N LYS A 151 2.29 -22.15 5.23
CA LYS A 151 2.72 -22.21 3.84
C LYS A 151 2.38 -23.57 3.25
N THR A 152 1.74 -23.49 2.10
CA THR A 152 1.56 -24.56 1.11
C THR A 152 2.79 -25.45 1.03
N SER A 153 2.55 -26.76 1.07
CA SER A 153 3.54 -27.85 1.19
C SER A 153 4.64 -27.90 0.10
N GLU A 154 4.68 -26.97 -0.85
CA GLU A 154 5.62 -26.99 -1.99
C GLU A 154 6.76 -25.97 -1.90
N GLU A 155 6.72 -24.96 -1.02
CA GLU A 155 7.72 -23.85 -1.06
C GLU A 155 8.64 -23.70 0.16
N LEU A 156 8.61 -24.58 1.17
CA LEU A 156 9.51 -24.48 2.32
C LEU A 156 9.99 -25.85 2.80
N ASP A 157 11.28 -26.14 2.64
CA ASP A 157 12.04 -27.27 3.22
C ASP A 157 12.14 -27.17 4.77
N VAL A 158 11.07 -26.76 5.45
CA VAL A 158 11.05 -26.52 6.91
C VAL A 158 10.11 -27.52 7.57
N PRO A 159 10.55 -28.33 8.54
CA PRO A 159 9.69 -29.27 9.28
C PRO A 159 8.46 -28.58 9.88
N ILE A 160 7.31 -29.26 9.88
CA ILE A 160 6.03 -28.73 10.40
C ILE A 160 6.16 -28.25 11.85
N GLU A 161 6.99 -28.90 12.66
CA GLU A 161 7.24 -28.53 14.06
C GLU A 161 7.98 -27.18 14.22
N GLU A 162 8.66 -26.73 13.17
CA GLU A 162 9.38 -25.44 13.12
C GLU A 162 8.53 -24.32 12.48
N GLN A 163 7.33 -24.66 12.00
CA GLN A 163 6.35 -23.71 11.49
C GLN A 163 5.39 -23.34 12.64
N PHE A 164 5.28 -22.05 12.95
CA PHE A 164 4.44 -21.55 14.05
C PHE A 164 2.95 -21.63 13.70
N VAL A 165 2.39 -22.84 13.68
CA VAL A 165 0.95 -23.09 13.53
C VAL A 165 0.33 -23.11 14.92
N ARG A 166 -0.61 -22.21 15.18
CA ARG A 166 -1.45 -22.25 16.39
C ARG A 166 -2.78 -22.90 16.07
N THR A 167 -3.19 -23.83 16.92
CA THR A 167 -4.46 -24.54 16.83
C THR A 167 -5.45 -23.99 17.85
N CYS A 168 -6.72 -24.40 17.76
CA CYS A 168 -7.73 -24.00 18.76
C CYS A 168 -7.35 -24.42 20.19
N GLU A 169 -6.55 -25.47 20.36
CA GLU A 169 -6.07 -25.93 21.68
C GLU A 169 -5.11 -24.94 22.34
N ASP A 170 -4.47 -24.06 21.55
CA ASP A 170 -3.58 -23.00 22.03
C ASP A 170 -4.34 -21.73 22.47
N SER A 171 -5.68 -21.75 22.44
CA SER A 171 -6.50 -20.65 22.95
C SER A 171 -6.56 -20.68 24.47
N ASP A 172 -6.42 -19.51 25.09
CA ASP A 172 -6.46 -19.33 26.55
C ASP A 172 -7.30 -18.10 26.92
N ASP A 173 -7.29 -17.68 28.19
CA ASP A 173 -8.07 -16.55 28.68
C ASP A 173 -7.78 -15.24 27.93
N THR A 174 -6.56 -15.07 27.42
CA THR A 174 -6.04 -13.84 26.78
C THR A 174 -5.80 -13.97 25.28
N THR A 175 -5.70 -15.20 24.78
CA THR A 175 -5.35 -15.54 23.40
C THR A 175 -6.50 -16.29 22.75
N LEU A 176 -6.94 -15.83 21.59
CA LEU A 176 -7.90 -16.54 20.75
C LEU A 176 -7.22 -17.05 19.49
N VAL A 177 -7.47 -18.29 19.11
CA VAL A 177 -7.04 -18.84 17.82
C VAL A 177 -8.26 -19.10 16.94
N ILE A 178 -8.31 -18.43 15.79
CA ILE A 178 -9.26 -18.68 14.72
C ILE A 178 -8.57 -19.61 13.74
N TRP A 179 -8.86 -20.91 13.88
CA TRP A 179 -8.30 -21.93 13.00
C TRP A 179 -9.22 -22.19 11.81
N GLN A 180 -8.72 -21.94 10.60
CA GLN A 180 -9.47 -22.07 9.36
C GLN A 180 -9.27 -23.45 8.76
N ARG A 181 -10.38 -24.11 8.41
CA ARG A 181 -10.43 -25.46 7.85
C ARG A 181 -11.47 -25.54 6.75
N LEU A 182 -11.32 -26.48 5.82
CA LEU A 182 -12.41 -26.86 4.93
C LEU A 182 -13.47 -27.59 5.76
N GLY A 183 -14.75 -27.31 5.51
CA GLY A 183 -15.84 -28.02 6.19
C GLY A 183 -15.90 -29.49 5.76
N ASP A 184 -16.29 -30.37 6.69
CA ASP A 184 -16.58 -31.79 6.42
C ASP A 184 -17.81 -32.00 5.52
#